data_AF-F4QAH6-F1
#
_entry.id   AF-F4QAH6-F1
#
_cell.length_a   1.000
_cell.length_b   1.000
_cell.length_c   1.000
_cell.angle_alpha   90.00
_cell.angle_beta   90.00
_cell.angle_gamma   90.00
#
_symmetry.space_group_name_H-M   'P 1'
#
loop_
_entity.id
_entity.type
_entity.pdbx_description
1 polymer ?
#
loop_
_entity_poly.entity_id
_entity_poly.type
_entity_poly.pdbx_seq_one_letter_code
_entity_poly.pdbx_strand_id
1 'polypeptide(L)'
;MFKSSTMFAIFAIILCAAVVANAAITSVVQEGKKLTINYSPMTMIWFDNQLINDGVTYDVKSYCKAMYGWSPLVCNLPSVPDCDTIRLYGSAGIGATNLQMLYSFNCTVVA
;
A
#
# COMPACT_ATOMS: atom_id res chain seq x y z
N MET A 1 10.11 24.97 38.28
CA MET A 1 9.01 25.53 37.48
C MET A 1 9.37 25.37 36.02
N PHE A 2 8.76 24.42 35.30
CA PHE A 2 8.95 24.29 33.86
C PHE A 2 8.31 25.51 33.18
N LYS A 3 9.05 26.22 32.33
CA LYS A 3 8.49 27.35 31.58
C LYS A 3 7.43 26.80 30.62
N SER A 4 6.29 27.48 30.53
CA SER A 4 5.15 27.09 29.68
C SER A 4 5.58 26.72 28.25
N SER A 5 6.54 27.47 27.68
CA SER A 5 7.11 27.23 26.36
C SER A 5 7.78 25.85 26.19
N THR A 6 8.38 25.30 27.24
CA THR A 6 9.07 24.00 27.19
C THR A 6 8.07 22.84 27.20
N MET A 7 6.90 23.00 27.85
CA MET A 7 5.84 22.00 27.84
C MET A 7 5.16 21.91 26.46
N PHE A 8 4.93 23.05 25.80
CA PHE A 8 4.40 23.06 24.43
C PHE A 8 5.31 22.35 23.43
N ALA A 9 6.63 22.57 23.51
CA ALA A 9 7.59 21.90 22.64
C ALA A 9 7.60 20.37 22.83
N ILE A 10 7.58 19.90 24.09
CA ILE A 10 7.53 18.47 24.39
C ILE A 10 6.22 17.85 23.88
N PHE A 11 5.09 18.53 24.07
CA PHE A 11 3.79 18.04 23.59
C PHE A 11 3.73 17.96 22.05
N ALA A 12 4.32 18.93 21.34
CA ALA A 12 4.42 18.88 19.88
C ALA A 12 5.30 17.72 19.37
N ILE A 13 6.42 17.44 20.04
CA ILE A 13 7.30 16.31 19.68
C ILE A 13 6.57 14.98 19.89
N ILE A 14 5.84 14.83 20.99
CA ILE A 14 5.04 13.64 21.28
C ILE A 14 3.90 13.48 20.27
N LEU A 15 3.22 14.56 19.88
CA LEU A 15 2.18 14.51 18.83
C LEU A 15 2.75 14.09 17.47
N CYS A 16 3.93 14.60 17.10
CA CYS A 16 4.64 14.20 15.88
C CYS A 16 5.11 12.74 15.93
N ALA A 17 5.36 12.18 17.12
CA ALA A 17 5.70 10.76 17.29
C ALA A 17 4.46 9.85 17.35
N ALA A 18 3.28 10.40 17.65
CA ALA A 18 2.03 9.67 17.83
C ALA A 18 1.19 9.52 16.56
N VAL A 19 1.74 9.82 15.37
CA VAL A 19 1.06 9.47 14.11
C VAL A 19 1.04 7.95 13.94
N VAL A 20 -0.03 7.33 14.43
CA VAL A 20 -0.45 5.99 14.02
C VAL A 20 -0.84 6.07 12.54
N ALA A 21 0.15 5.87 11.66
CA ALA A 21 -0.10 5.66 10.25
C ALA A 21 -0.74 4.28 10.09
N ASN A 22 -2.06 4.26 9.84
CA ASN A 22 -2.73 3.03 9.45
C ASN A 22 -2.18 2.58 8.10
N ALA A 23 -1.59 1.38 8.09
CA ALA A 23 -1.11 0.73 6.88
C ALA A 23 -2.32 0.31 6.02
N ALA A 24 -2.52 0.95 4.88
CA ALA A 24 -3.66 0.70 4.02
C ALA A 24 -3.40 1.11 2.57
N ILE A 25 -4.11 0.45 1.65
CA ILE A 25 -4.26 0.92 0.28
C ILE A 25 -5.28 2.06 0.30
N THR A 26 -4.91 3.20 -0.28
CA THR A 26 -5.73 4.41 -0.28
C THR A 26 -6.56 4.55 -1.56
N SER A 27 -6.06 4.06 -2.69
CA SER A 27 -6.82 3.98 -3.93
C SER A 27 -6.23 2.99 -4.93
N VAL A 28 -7.08 2.51 -5.83
CA VAL A 28 -6.70 1.70 -6.99
C VAL A 28 -7.34 2.30 -8.22
N VAL A 29 -6.54 2.61 -9.24
CA VAL A 29 -7.01 3.12 -10.53
C VAL A 29 -6.58 2.16 -11.62
N GLN A 30 -7.53 1.66 -12.40
CA GLN A 30 -7.27 0.82 -13.56
C GLN A 30 -7.41 1.61 -14.85
N GLU A 31 -6.36 1.59 -15.68
CA GLU A 31 -6.32 2.18 -17.02
C GLU A 31 -5.98 1.07 -18.03
N GLY A 32 -6.99 0.37 -18.52
CA GLY A 32 -6.81 -0.81 -19.38
C GLY A 32 -6.05 -1.91 -18.65
N LYS A 33 -4.82 -2.19 -19.11
CA LYS A 33 -3.91 -3.21 -18.53
C LYS A 33 -3.00 -2.69 -17.42
N LYS A 34 -3.11 -1.40 -17.07
CA LYS A 34 -2.29 -0.75 -16.05
C LYS A 34 -3.10 -0.56 -14.77
N LEU A 35 -2.56 -1.00 -13.64
CA LEU A 35 -3.08 -0.69 -12.30
C LEU A 35 -2.14 0.29 -11.60
N THR A 36 -2.69 1.35 -11.05
CA THR A 36 -1.99 2.31 -10.19
C THR A 36 -2.56 2.20 -8.79
N ILE A 37 -1.76 1.68 -7.86
CA ILE A 37 -2.19 1.38 -6.48
C ILE A 37 -1.48 2.35 -5.54
N ASN A 38 -2.23 3.23 -4.91
CA ASN A 38 -1.72 4.14 -3.89
C ASN A 38 -1.87 3.51 -2.50
N TYR A 39 -0.87 3.70 -1.65
CA TYR A 39 -0.85 3.12 -0.31
C TYR A 39 -0.08 3.99 0.69
N SER A 40 -0.35 3.73 1.97
CA SER A 40 0.35 4.28 3.12
C SER A 40 0.78 3.13 4.03
N PRO A 41 1.98 3.15 4.64
CA PRO A 41 3.02 4.18 4.52
C PRO A 41 3.62 4.22 3.11
N MET A 42 4.14 5.39 2.71
CA MET A 42 4.54 5.66 1.32
C MET A 42 5.65 4.74 0.82
N THR A 43 6.51 4.24 1.71
CA THR A 43 7.61 3.33 1.39
C THR A 43 7.34 1.92 1.90
N MET A 44 7.37 0.94 1.00
CA MET A 44 7.11 -0.46 1.32
C MET A 44 8.03 -1.37 0.49
N ILE A 45 8.44 -2.48 1.09
CA ILE A 45 9.11 -3.61 0.43
C ILE A 45 8.04 -4.68 0.22
N TRP A 46 7.69 -4.94 -1.05
CA TRP A 46 6.61 -5.86 -1.40
C TRP A 46 7.10 -7.29 -1.58
N PHE A 47 6.51 -8.22 -0.83
CA PHE A 47 6.77 -9.65 -0.92
C PHE A 47 5.81 -10.34 -1.87
N ASP A 48 4.51 -10.00 -1.83
CA ASP A 48 3.47 -10.50 -2.74
C ASP A 48 2.51 -9.38 -3.13
N ASN A 49 2.07 -9.39 -4.39
CA ASN A 49 1.00 -8.53 -4.90
C ASN A 49 0.01 -9.41 -5.64
N GLN A 50 -1.25 -9.45 -5.22
CA GLN A 50 -2.21 -10.42 -5.76
C GLN A 50 -3.54 -9.75 -6.09
N LEU A 51 -4.08 -10.05 -7.26
CA LEU A 51 -5.50 -9.86 -7.54
C LEU A 51 -6.28 -11.06 -7.03
N ILE A 52 -7.46 -10.84 -6.48
CA ILE A 52 -8.30 -11.89 -5.91
C ILE A 52 -9.69 -11.80 -6.54
N ASN A 53 -10.29 -12.94 -6.85
CA ASN A 53 -11.68 -13.07 -7.25
C ASN A 53 -12.31 -14.24 -6.51
N ASP A 54 -13.30 -14.02 -5.65
CA ASP A 54 -13.97 -15.09 -4.89
C ASP A 54 -12.97 -16.03 -4.15
N GLY A 55 -11.88 -15.45 -3.64
CA GLY A 55 -10.80 -16.17 -2.95
C GLY A 55 -9.75 -16.82 -3.86
N VAL A 56 -9.92 -16.80 -5.19
CA VAL A 56 -8.91 -17.23 -6.16
C VAL A 56 -7.86 -16.14 -6.33
N THR A 57 -6.60 -16.46 -6.07
CA THR A 57 -5.50 -15.48 -6.10
C THR A 57 -4.68 -15.56 -7.39
N TYR A 58 -4.42 -14.41 -8.01
CA TYR A 58 -3.52 -14.24 -9.15
C TYR A 58 -2.33 -13.38 -8.73
N ASP A 59 -1.13 -13.96 -8.73
CA ASP A 59 0.09 -13.20 -8.44
C ASP A 59 0.43 -12.26 -9.61
N VAL A 60 0.52 -10.97 -9.29
CA VAL A 60 0.83 -9.90 -10.23
C VAL A 60 2.14 -9.19 -9.89
N LYS A 61 2.87 -9.64 -8.86
CA LYS A 61 4.08 -8.97 -8.37
C LYS A 61 5.11 -8.72 -9.45
N SER A 62 5.35 -9.69 -10.33
CA SER A 62 6.34 -9.60 -11.42
C SER A 62 6.06 -8.47 -12.41
N TYR A 63 4.80 -8.03 -12.48
CA TYR A 63 4.34 -6.95 -13.35
C TYR A 63 4.29 -5.59 -12.65
N CYS A 64 4.51 -5.57 -11.33
CA CYS A 64 4.39 -4.38 -10.49
C CYS A 64 5.76 -3.76 -10.17
N LYS A 65 5.85 -2.44 -10.27
CA LYS A 65 7.03 -1.65 -9.91
C LYS A 65 6.63 -0.48 -9.03
N ALA A 66 7.24 -0.41 -7.85
CA ALA A 66 7.25 0.78 -7.00
C ALA A 66 8.61 1.45 -7.17
N MET A 67 8.64 2.69 -7.68
CA MET A 67 9.90 3.40 -7.88
C MET A 67 10.57 3.60 -6.52
N TYR A 68 11.72 2.95 -6.31
CA TYR A 68 12.44 2.94 -5.03
C TYR A 68 11.63 2.43 -3.82
N GLY A 69 10.57 1.65 -4.05
CA GLY A 69 9.64 1.19 -3.00
C GLY A 69 8.55 2.21 -2.62
N TRP A 70 8.48 3.35 -3.32
CA TRP A 70 7.52 4.42 -3.05
C TRP A 70 6.18 4.19 -3.74
N SER A 71 5.10 4.61 -3.08
CA SER A 71 3.77 4.74 -3.66
C SER A 71 3.77 5.78 -4.79
N PRO A 72 3.06 5.55 -5.91
CA PRO A 72 2.23 4.38 -6.19
C PRO A 72 3.00 3.15 -6.67
N LEU A 73 2.43 1.97 -6.38
CA LEU A 73 2.81 0.72 -7.04
C LEU A 73 2.10 0.67 -8.39
N VAL A 74 2.87 0.61 -9.48
CA VAL A 74 2.34 0.57 -10.84
C VAL A 74 2.51 -0.84 -11.42
N CYS A 75 1.41 -1.51 -11.75
CA CYS A 75 1.42 -2.83 -12.35
C CYS A 75 1.00 -2.77 -13.82
N ASN A 76 1.83 -3.27 -14.73
CA ASN A 76 1.52 -3.37 -16.16
C ASN A 76 1.28 -4.83 -16.52
N LEU A 77 0.02 -5.25 -16.53
CA LEU A 77 -0.38 -6.63 -16.69
C LEU A 77 -0.44 -7.04 -18.17
N PRO A 78 -0.13 -8.29 -18.52
CA PRO A 78 -0.34 -8.80 -19.88
C PRO A 78 -1.84 -8.93 -20.21
N SER A 79 -2.64 -9.25 -19.20
CA SER A 79 -4.10 -9.30 -19.21
C SER A 79 -4.61 -9.05 -17.79
N VAL A 80 -5.74 -8.37 -17.64
CA VAL A 80 -6.39 -8.17 -16.34
C VAL A 80 -7.49 -9.22 -16.18
N PRO A 81 -7.33 -10.20 -15.27
CA PRO A 81 -8.39 -11.16 -14.98
C PRO A 81 -9.55 -10.45 -14.25
N ASP A 82 -10.67 -11.15 -14.15
CA ASP A 82 -11.74 -10.72 -13.26
C ASP A 82 -11.24 -10.75 -11.81
N CYS A 83 -11.59 -9.73 -11.03
CA CYS A 83 -11.13 -9.56 -9.65
C CYS A 83 -12.09 -8.67 -8.84
N ASP A 84 -12.17 -8.92 -7.54
CA ASP A 84 -12.94 -8.15 -6.56
C ASP A 84 -12.06 -7.44 -5.51
N THR A 85 -10.77 -7.81 -5.43
CA THR A 85 -9.86 -7.36 -4.38
C THR A 85 -8.41 -7.35 -4.86
N ILE A 86 -7.62 -6.38 -4.39
CA ILE A 86 -6.16 -6.40 -4.45
C ILE A 86 -5.62 -6.67 -3.03
N ARG A 87 -4.65 -7.58 -2.93
CA ARG A 87 -3.85 -7.84 -1.73
C ARG A 87 -2.41 -7.41 -1.98
N LEU A 88 -1.91 -6.53 -1.12
CA LEU A 88 -0.49 -6.21 -1.04
C LEU A 88 0.07 -6.74 0.28
N TYR A 89 1.14 -7.53 0.21
CA TYR A 89 1.81 -8.07 1.37
C TYR A 89 3.29 -7.67 1.35
N GLY A 90 3.75 -7.00 2.41
CA GLY A 90 5.07 -6.42 2.44
C GLY A 90 5.51 -5.97 3.83
N SER A 91 6.62 -5.24 3.91
CA SER A 91 7.11 -4.65 5.15
C SER A 91 7.60 -3.23 4.90
N ALA A 92 7.45 -2.35 5.89
CA ALA A 92 7.94 -0.97 5.82
C ALA A 92 9.49 -0.87 5.90
N GLY A 93 10.18 -1.97 6.22
CA GLY A 93 11.64 -2.02 6.29
C GLY A 93 12.17 -3.36 6.78
N ILE A 94 13.49 -3.57 6.67
CA ILE A 94 14.13 -4.79 7.19
C ILE A 94 14.02 -4.80 8.73
N GLY A 95 13.49 -5.89 9.29
CA GLY A 95 13.25 -6.03 10.73
C GLY A 95 11.95 -5.40 11.24
N ALA A 96 11.16 -4.76 10.37
CA ALA A 96 9.82 -4.30 10.70
C ALA A 96 8.78 -5.42 10.57
N THR A 97 7.61 -5.21 11.17
CA THR A 97 6.45 -6.10 11.04
C THR A 97 5.96 -6.19 9.61
N ASN A 98 5.59 -7.40 9.19
CA ASN A 98 4.92 -7.60 7.92
C ASN A 98 3.49 -7.07 7.99
N LEU A 99 3.05 -6.46 6.89
CA LEU A 99 1.76 -5.83 6.74
C LEU A 99 1.04 -6.48 5.57
N GLN A 100 -0.23 -6.81 5.80
CA GLN A 100 -1.15 -7.22 4.77
C GLN A 100 -2.19 -6.11 4.57
N MET A 101 -2.23 -5.56 3.36
CA MET A 101 -3.21 -4.56 2.96
C MET A 101 -4.16 -5.17 1.94
N LEU A 102 -5.46 -4.98 2.14
CA LEU A 102 -6.52 -5.44 1.27
C LEU A 102 -7.34 -4.23 0.82
N TYR A 103 -7.77 -4.23 -0.44
CA TYR A 103 -8.66 -3.22 -0.98
C TYR A 103 -9.64 -3.84 -1.96
N SER A 104 -10.93 -3.72 -1.66
CA SER A 104 -11.99 -4.24 -2.51
C SER A 104 -12.27 -3.26 -3.65
N PHE A 105 -12.20 -3.77 -4.88
CA PHE A 105 -12.51 -3.05 -6.11
C PHE A 105 -12.75 -4.07 -7.22
N ASN A 106 -13.62 -3.77 -8.17
CA ASN A 106 -13.86 -4.66 -9.29
C ASN A 106 -12.88 -4.35 -10.43
N CYS A 107 -12.13 -5.36 -10.88
CA CYS A 107 -11.34 -5.25 -12.10
C CYS A 107 -12.26 -5.15 -13.32
N THR A 108 -11.87 -4.33 -14.29
CA THR A 108 -12.41 -4.44 -15.65
C THR A 108 -11.58 -5.49 -16.39
N VAL A 109 -12.21 -6.55 -16.88
CA VAL A 109 -11.49 -7.59 -17.64
C VAL A 109 -10.93 -7.00 -18.94
N VAL A 110 -9.63 -7.18 -19.18
CA VAL A 110 -8.96 -6.72 -20.42
C VAL A 110 -8.00 -7.80 -20.90
N ALA A 111 -8.27 -8.34 -22.09
CA ALA A 111 -7.45 -9.34 -22.78
C ALA A 111 -6.18 -8.74 -23.40
#